data_AF-A0A356T7B7-F1
#
_entry.id   AF-A0A356T7B7-F1
#
_cell.length_a   1.000
_cell.length_b   1.000
_cell.length_c   1.000
_cell.angle_alpha   90.00
_cell.angle_beta   90.00
_cell.angle_gamma   90.00
#
_symmetry.space_group_name_H-M   'P 1'
#
loop_
_entity.id
_entity.type
_entity.pdbx_description
1 polymer ?
#
loop_
_entity_poly.entity_id
_entity_poly.type
_entity_poly.pdbx_seq_one_letter_code
_entity_poly.pdbx_strand_id
1 'polypeptide(L)'
;MSEHLEISPRALQRRLADQDTSYQELLDETRREVAEQLLRQDGVSIAGAAYLLGYSEVSAFHRAFKRWTGLTPGRFRRVSSRSA
;
A
#
# COMPACT_ATOMS: atom_id res chain seq x y z
N MET A 1 15.66 -38.62 -15.16
CA MET A 1 14.54 -37.83 -15.71
C MET A 1 13.73 -37.38 -14.50
N SER A 2 13.87 -36.10 -14.12
CA SER A 2 13.02 -35.40 -13.14
C SER A 2 12.83 -36.08 -11.77
N GLU A 3 13.92 -36.12 -11.00
CA GLU A 3 13.88 -36.16 -9.54
C GLU A 3 13.98 -34.70 -9.04
N HIS A 4 13.39 -34.41 -7.86
CA HIS A 4 13.43 -33.14 -7.09
C HIS A 4 12.14 -32.29 -7.07
N LEU A 5 11.70 -32.05 -5.81
CA LEU A 5 10.50 -31.38 -5.30
C LEU A 5 9.24 -32.25 -5.24
N GLU A 6 9.00 -32.85 -4.06
CA GLU A 6 7.75 -33.50 -3.61
C GLU A 6 6.56 -32.53 -3.48
N ILE A 7 6.52 -31.46 -4.29
CA ILE A 7 5.49 -30.43 -4.23
C ILE A 7 4.79 -30.40 -5.58
N SER A 8 3.52 -30.80 -5.61
CA SER A 8 2.73 -30.72 -6.83
C SER A 8 2.68 -29.28 -7.38
N PRO A 9 2.59 -29.08 -8.71
CA PRO A 9 2.54 -27.75 -9.31
C PRO A 9 1.48 -26.82 -8.71
N ARG A 10 0.33 -27.36 -8.29
CA ARG A 10 -0.74 -26.60 -7.60
C ARG A 10 -0.33 -26.14 -6.20
N ALA A 11 0.39 -26.97 -5.45
CA ALA A 11 0.89 -26.60 -4.14
C ALA A 11 1.99 -25.55 -4.23
N LEU A 12 2.84 -25.60 -5.26
CA LEU A 12 3.82 -24.56 -5.56
C LEU A 12 3.13 -23.24 -5.94
N GLN A 13 2.16 -23.28 -6.86
CA GLN A 13 1.43 -22.09 -7.31
C GLN A 13 0.68 -21.42 -6.15
N ARG A 14 0.04 -22.19 -5.26
CA ARG A 14 -0.60 -21.65 -4.06
C ARG A 14 0.41 -21.00 -3.12
N ARG A 15 1.54 -21.66 -2.82
CA ARG A 15 2.57 -21.07 -1.96
C ARG A 15 3.12 -19.78 -2.55
N LEU A 16 3.36 -19.72 -3.86
CA LEU A 16 3.78 -18.49 -4.52
C LEU A 16 2.74 -17.38 -4.39
N ALA A 17 1.46 -17.68 -4.64
CA ALA A 17 0.37 -16.72 -4.48
C ALA A 17 0.21 -16.24 -3.02
N ASP A 18 0.34 -17.14 -2.04
CA ASP A 18 0.31 -16.81 -0.62
C ASP A 18 1.47 -15.88 -0.26
N GLN A 19 2.70 -16.18 -0.72
CA GLN A 19 3.86 -15.32 -0.50
C GLN A 19 3.74 -13.96 -1.18
N ASP A 20 3.26 -13.92 -2.43
CA ASP A 20 2.99 -12.67 -3.14
C ASP A 20 1.95 -11.82 -2.40
N THR A 21 0.91 -12.46 -1.84
CA THR A 21 -0.12 -11.80 -1.05
C THR A 21 0.46 -11.22 0.24
N SER A 22 1.22 -12.01 1.01
CA SER A 22 1.88 -11.52 2.22
C SER A 22 2.87 -10.38 1.95
N TYR A 23 3.60 -10.44 0.83
CA TYR A 23 4.47 -9.34 0.42
C TYR A 23 3.68 -8.08 0.06
N GLN A 24 2.58 -8.22 -0.69
CA GLN A 24 1.72 -7.09 -1.03
C GLN A 24 1.08 -6.46 0.21
N GLU A 25 0.64 -7.26 1.18
CA GLU A 25 0.09 -6.78 2.45
C GLU A 25 1.13 -6.00 3.25
N LEU A 26 2.35 -6.53 3.39
CA LEU A 26 3.44 -5.87 4.10
C LEU A 26 3.85 -4.55 3.41
N LEU A 27 3.91 -4.57 2.08
CA LEU A 27 4.21 -3.39 1.27
C LEU A 27 3.12 -2.32 1.42
N ASP A 28 1.85 -2.73 1.40
CA ASP A 28 0.71 -1.84 1.58
C ASP A 28 0.69 -1.22 2.98
N GLU A 29 1.00 -2.00 4.01
CA GLU A 29 1.13 -1.50 5.39
C GLU A 29 2.24 -0.45 5.49
N THR A 30 3.42 -0.77 4.97
CA THR A 30 4.56 0.17 4.96
C THR A 30 4.22 1.46 4.21
N ARG A 31 3.56 1.33 3.04
CA ARG A 31 3.10 2.49 2.25
C ARG A 31 2.05 3.31 2.99
N ARG A 32 1.15 2.66 3.73
CA ARG A 32 0.12 3.32 4.54
C ARG A 32 0.77 4.20 5.60
N GLU A 33 1.70 3.66 6.39
CA GLU A 33 2.38 4.40 7.46
C GLU A 33 3.08 5.67 6.92
N VAL A 34 3.85 5.52 5.84
CA VAL A 34 4.54 6.65 5.19
C VAL A 34 3.53 7.65 4.62
N ALA A 35 2.45 7.19 3.99
CA ALA A 35 1.41 8.06 3.46
C ALA A 35 0.74 8.89 4.55
N GLU A 36 0.41 8.29 5.69
CA GLU A 36 -0.16 9.00 6.83
C GLU A 36 0.80 10.05 7.38
N GLN A 37 2.08 9.71 7.52
CA GLN A 37 3.11 10.65 7.98
C GLN A 37 3.24 11.85 7.04
N LEU A 38 3.31 11.61 5.72
CA LEU A 38 3.39 12.67 4.71
C LEU A 38 2.15 13.57 4.74
N LEU A 39 0.96 13.00 4.91
CA LEU A 39 -0.29 13.77 4.94
C LEU A 39 -0.49 14.56 6.24
N ARG A 40 0.21 14.22 7.33
CA ARG A 40 0.23 15.00 8.57
C ARG A 40 1.19 16.20 8.50
N GLN A 41 2.19 16.17 7.62
CA GLN A 41 3.16 17.26 7.47
C GLN A 41 2.58 18.40 6.63
N ASP A 42 2.59 19.61 7.18
CA ASP A 42 2.23 20.82 6.44
C ASP A 42 3.32 21.14 5.42
N GLY A 43 3.00 20.93 4.14
CA GLY A 43 3.90 21.21 3.02
C GLY A 43 3.89 20.15 1.92
N VAL A 44 3.46 18.92 2.23
CA VAL A 44 3.33 17.86 1.23
C VAL A 44 1.93 17.89 0.62
N SER A 45 1.86 18.13 -0.69
CA SER A 45 0.60 18.01 -1.43
C SER A 45 0.21 16.53 -1.56
N ILE A 46 -1.08 16.24 -1.67
CA ILE A 46 -1.56 14.86 -1.87
C ILE A 46 -0.97 14.23 -3.14
N ALA A 47 -0.79 15.04 -4.19
CA ALA A 47 -0.12 14.60 -5.42
C ALA A 47 1.38 14.31 -5.19
N GLY A 48 2.06 15.13 -4.41
CA GLY A 48 3.45 14.90 -4.02
C GLY A 48 3.61 13.63 -3.18
N ALA A 49 2.71 13.38 -2.24
CA ALA A 49 2.70 12.13 -1.47
C ALA A 49 2.49 10.91 -2.38
N ALA A 50 1.57 10.98 -3.34
CA ALA A 50 1.36 9.91 -4.33
C ALA A 50 2.64 9.62 -5.13
N TYR A 51 3.31 10.67 -5.60
CA TYR A 51 4.56 10.56 -6.34
C TYR A 51 5.69 9.93 -5.51
N LEU A 52 5.89 10.39 -4.27
CA LEU A 52 6.91 9.85 -3.36
C LEU A 52 6.69 8.37 -3.02
N LEU A 53 5.44 7.93 -2.98
CA LEU A 53 5.06 6.52 -2.74
C LEU A 53 5.14 5.65 -4.00
N GLY A 54 5.51 6.22 -5.14
CA GLY A 54 5.68 5.52 -6.42
C GLY A 54 4.37 5.26 -7.18
N TYR A 55 3.30 6.02 -6.92
CA TYR A 55 2.08 5.94 -7.72
C TYR A 55 2.20 6.77 -8.99
N SER A 56 1.93 6.14 -10.14
CA SER A 56 1.89 6.82 -11.44
C SER A 56 0.74 7.83 -11.55
N GLU A 57 -0.34 7.62 -10.78
CA GLU A 57 -1.50 8.50 -10.76
C GLU A 57 -1.98 8.76 -9.33
N VAL A 58 -2.39 10.02 -9.07
CA VAL A 58 -3.04 10.41 -7.81
C VAL A 58 -4.34 9.63 -7.59
N SER A 59 -5.03 9.26 -8.68
CA SER A 59 -6.27 8.46 -8.64
C SER A 59 -6.03 7.08 -8.03
N ALA A 60 -4.92 6.43 -8.38
CA ALA A 60 -4.52 5.13 -7.87
C ALA A 60 -4.14 5.21 -6.39
N PHE A 61 -3.40 6.26 -6.00
CA PHE A 61 -3.11 6.54 -4.60
C PHE A 61 -4.38 6.78 -3.78
N HIS A 62 -5.35 7.54 -4.29
CA HIS A 62 -6.62 7.77 -3.61
C HIS A 62 -7.38 6.47 -3.32
N ARG A 63 -7.42 5.55 -4.29
CA ARG A 63 -8.07 4.24 -4.11
C ARG A 63 -7.35 3.39 -3.08
N ALA A 64 -6.03 3.30 -3.18
CA ALA A 64 -5.20 2.53 -2.24
C ALA A 64 -5.30 3.08 -0.82
N PHE A 65 -5.12 4.39 -0.65
CA PHE A 65 -5.19 5.04 0.66
C PHE A 65 -6.57 4.88 1.31
N LYS A 66 -7.65 5.01 0.53
CA LYS A 66 -9.01 4.75 1.02
C LYS A 66 -9.22 3.28 1.39
N ARG A 67 -8.66 2.33 0.65
CA ARG A 67 -8.71 0.90 0.98
C ARG A 67 -8.04 0.64 2.33
N TRP A 68 -6.90 1.27 2.59
CA TRP A 68 -6.11 1.04 3.80
C TRP A 68 -6.65 1.74 5.06
N THR A 69 -7.17 2.97 4.90
CA THR A 69 -7.52 3.85 6.04
C THR A 69 -9.02 4.10 6.18
N GLY A 70 -9.83 3.70 5.17
CA GLY A 70 -11.25 4.02 5.09
C GLY A 70 -11.57 5.47 4.71
N LEU A 71 -10.57 6.35 4.65
CA LEU A 71 -10.74 7.79 4.37
C LEU A 71 -10.02 8.18 3.08
N THR A 72 -10.48 9.25 2.43
CA THR A 72 -9.69 9.83 1.33
C THR A 72 -8.50 10.62 1.91
N PRO A 73 -7.36 10.72 1.20
CA PRO A 73 -6.19 11.46 1.67
C PRO A 73 -6.51 12.88 2.14
N GLY A 74 -7.36 13.60 1.39
CA GLY A 74 -7.77 14.96 1.75
C GLY A 74 -8.68 15.04 2.97
N ARG A 75 -9.51 14.02 3.23
CA ARG A 75 -10.31 13.96 4.47
C ARG A 75 -9.42 13.64 5.66
N PHE A 76 -8.49 12.69 5.50
CA PHE A 76 -7.50 12.35 6.52
C PHE A 76 -6.70 13.59 6.94
N ARG A 77 -6.14 14.33 5.97
CA ARG A 77 -5.39 15.57 6.22
C ARG A 77 -6.18 16.61 7.01
N ARG A 78 -7.47 16.81 6.70
CA ARG A 78 -8.32 17.77 7.43
C ARG A 78 -8.62 17.34 8.87
N VAL A 79 -8.68 16.04 9.13
CA VAL A 79 -8.91 15.51 10.48
C VAL A 79 -7.63 15.60 11.30
N SER A 80 -6.48 15.28 10.70
CA SER A 80 -5.18 15.39 11.37
C SER A 80 -4.80 16.84 11.66
N SER A 81 -5.09 17.79 10.76
CA SER A 81 -4.82 19.21 10.98
C SER A 81 -5.75 19.87 12.03
N ARG A 82 -6.86 19.23 12.39
CA ARG A 82 -7.78 19.70 13.45
C ARG A 82 -7.36 19.27 14.85
N SER A 83 -6.35 18.42 14.96
CA SER A 83 -5.87 17.85 16.23
C SER A 83 -4.57 18.53 16.72
N ALA A 84 -4.19 19.66 16.12
CA ALA A 84 -3.12 20.55 16.56
C ALA A 84 -3.74 21.91 16.93
#